data_AF-A0A1Y3EQN7-F1
#
_entry.id   AF-A0A1Y3EQN7-F1
#
_cell.length_a   1.000
_cell.length_b   1.000
_cell.length_c   1.000
_cell.angle_alpha   90.00
_cell.angle_beta   90.00
_cell.angle_gamma   90.00
#
_symmetry.space_group_name_H-M   'P 1'
#
loop_
_entity.id
_entity.type
_entity.pdbx_description
1 polymer ?
#
loop_
_entity_poly.entity_id
_entity_poly.type
_entity_poly.pdbx_seq_one_letter_code
_entity_poly.pdbx_strand_id
1 'polypeptide(L)'
;MTVTYSLECSTSTLATFLKLLLRWRGSIYKLMYKEAIIYLTLYTVLSLVYRHGLNEDQRVHFEKLSLFCERSLSFIPLTFILGFYVSMVVTRWWDVFMNIGWPDR
;
A
#
# COMPACT_ATOMS: atom_id res chain seq x y z
N MET A 1 3.08 -17.15 6.70
CA MET A 1 2.72 -18.40 6.00
C MET A 1 2.92 -18.17 4.51
N THR A 2 3.69 -19.04 3.86
CA THR A 2 3.92 -18.98 2.40
C THR A 2 2.61 -19.19 1.64
N VAL A 3 2.46 -18.51 0.51
CA VAL A 3 1.26 -18.57 -0.33
C VAL A 3 1.70 -18.96 -1.73
N THR A 4 1.48 -20.23 -2.08
CA THR A 4 1.82 -20.75 -3.40
C THR A 4 0.67 -20.46 -4.37
N TYR A 5 0.99 -19.83 -5.50
CA TYR A 5 0.07 -19.53 -6.60
C TYR A 5 0.68 -19.81 -7.98
N SER A 6 1.83 -20.48 -8.04
CA SER A 6 2.58 -20.75 -9.27
C SER A 6 1.75 -21.53 -10.31
N LEU A 7 0.89 -22.45 -9.87
CA LEU A 7 -0.02 -23.21 -10.74
C LEU A 7 -1.13 -22.31 -11.33
N GLU A 8 -1.61 -21.31 -10.59
CA GLU A 8 -2.62 -20.38 -11.07
C GLU A 8 -2.03 -19.43 -12.13
N CYS A 9 -0.71 -19.18 -12.07
CA CYS A 9 0.05 -18.37 -13.03
C CYS A 9 0.65 -19.15 -14.21
N SER A 10 0.37 -20.44 -14.36
CA SER A 10 1.01 -21.24 -15.41
C SER A 10 0.49 -20.91 -16.83
N THR A 11 -0.67 -20.26 -16.94
CA THR A 11 -1.27 -19.83 -18.21
C THR A 11 -1.33 -18.31 -18.33
N SER A 12 -0.88 -17.78 -19.47
CA SER A 12 -0.83 -16.34 -19.75
C SER A 12 -2.15 -15.79 -20.30
N THR A 13 -3.26 -16.09 -19.64
CA THR A 13 -4.59 -15.53 -19.99
C THR A 13 -4.80 -14.17 -19.33
N LEU A 14 -5.55 -13.26 -19.97
CA LEU A 14 -5.89 -11.95 -19.40
C LEU A 14 -6.52 -12.06 -17.98
N ALA A 15 -7.32 -13.10 -17.75
CA ALA A 15 -8.00 -13.33 -16.49
C ALA A 15 -7.08 -13.82 -15.35
N THR A 16 -5.84 -14.24 -15.64
CA THR A 16 -4.94 -14.85 -14.65
C THR A 16 -4.59 -13.85 -13.52
N PHE A 17 -4.18 -12.64 -13.86
CA PHE A 17 -3.88 -11.61 -12.86
C PHE A 17 -5.14 -11.07 -12.15
N LEU A 18 -6.28 -10.99 -12.86
CA LEU A 18 -7.55 -10.59 -12.27
C LEU A 18 -8.01 -11.57 -11.19
N LYS A 19 -7.82 -12.88 -11.42
CA LYS A 19 -8.10 -13.92 -10.42
C LYS A 19 -7.23 -13.78 -9.17
N LEU A 20 -5.96 -13.42 -9.32
CA LEU A 20 -5.05 -13.18 -8.19
C LEU A 20 -5.49 -11.98 -7.35
N LEU A 21 -5.99 -10.91 -7.99
CA LEU A 21 -6.48 -9.73 -7.28
C LEU A 21 -7.66 -10.07 -6.36
N LEU A 22 -8.55 -10.97 -6.78
CA LEU A 22 -9.71 -11.38 -5.98
C LEU A 22 -9.38 -12.33 -4.82
N ARG A 23 -8.13 -12.80 -4.71
CA ARG A 23 -7.71 -13.73 -3.65
C ARG A 23 -7.60 -13.00 -2.31
N TRP A 24 -8.05 -13.63 -1.22
CA TRP A 24 -7.97 -13.06 0.13
C TRP A 24 -6.73 -13.51 0.93
N ARG A 25 -6.35 -14.79 0.81
CA ARG A 25 -5.25 -15.35 1.61
C ARG A 25 -3.90 -14.82 1.10
N GLY A 26 -3.25 -13.98 1.90
CA GLY A 26 -1.95 -13.38 1.59
C GLY A 26 -2.02 -12.22 0.60
N SER A 27 -3.21 -11.67 0.35
CA SER A 27 -3.35 -10.49 -0.51
C SER A 27 -3.06 -9.19 0.22
N ILE A 28 -2.79 -8.16 -0.57
CA ILE A 28 -2.55 -6.79 -0.09
C ILE A 28 -3.74 -6.26 0.73
N TYR A 29 -4.97 -6.66 0.39
CA TYR A 29 -6.17 -6.26 1.14
C TYR A 29 -6.12 -6.75 2.58
N LYS A 30 -5.79 -8.02 2.80
CA LYS A 30 -5.66 -8.60 4.14
C LYS A 30 -4.52 -7.96 4.93
N LEU A 31 -3.48 -7.47 4.26
CA LEU A 31 -2.36 -6.79 4.90
C LEU A 31 -2.72 -5.34 5.28
N MET A 32 -3.39 -4.61 4.39
CA MET A 32 -3.60 -3.16 4.51
C MET A 32 -4.96 -2.74 5.07
N TYR A 33 -5.92 -3.66 5.27
CA TYR A 33 -7.29 -3.27 5.65
C TYR A 33 -7.36 -2.41 6.92
N LYS A 34 -6.52 -2.67 7.93
CA LYS A 34 -6.50 -1.88 9.17
C LYS A 34 -6.05 -0.44 8.91
N GLU A 35 -4.93 -0.28 8.23
CA GLU A 35 -4.38 1.03 7.85
C GLU A 35 -5.36 1.79 6.94
N ALA A 36 -5.99 1.09 5.99
CA ALA A 36 -6.99 1.67 5.11
C ALA A 36 -8.22 2.17 5.87
N ILE A 37 -8.70 1.41 6.86
CA ILE A 37 -9.82 1.85 7.72
C ILE A 37 -9.41 3.10 8.50
N ILE A 38 -8.23 3.12 9.14
CA ILE A 38 -7.74 4.28 9.88
C ILE A 38 -7.64 5.51 8.98
N TYR A 39 -7.06 5.35 7.78
CA TYR A 39 -6.94 6.43 6.80
C TYR A 39 -8.32 6.98 6.38
N LEU A 40 -9.27 6.10 6.05
CA LEU A 40 -10.62 6.49 5.65
C LEU A 40 -11.37 7.17 6.80
N THR A 41 -11.23 6.68 8.02
CA THR A 41 -11.84 7.31 9.20
C THR A 41 -11.29 8.71 9.43
N LEU A 42 -9.97 8.90 9.39
CA LEU A 42 -9.37 10.22 9.55
C LEU A 42 -9.79 11.18 8.42
N TYR A 43 -9.78 10.71 7.18
CA TYR A 43 -10.20 11.51 6.03
C TYR A 43 -11.67 11.93 6.12
N THR A 44 -12.56 10.99 6.49
CA THR A 44 -13.99 11.29 6.65
C THR A 44 -14.23 12.26 7.81
N VAL A 45 -13.53 12.12 8.93
CA VAL A 45 -13.58 13.09 10.04
C VAL A 45 -13.18 14.48 9.57
N LEU A 46 -12.05 14.62 8.88
CA LEU A 46 -11.62 15.92 8.32
C LEU A 46 -12.65 16.50 7.34
N SER A 47 -13.23 15.66 6.48
CA SER A 47 -14.27 16.07 5.53
C SER A 47 -15.54 16.57 6.23
N LEU A 48 -15.97 15.87 7.30
CA LEU A 48 -17.13 16.28 8.09
C LEU A 48 -16.88 17.58 8.84
N VAL A 49 -15.69 17.73 9.45
CA VAL A 49 -15.27 18.95 10.14
C VAL A 49 -15.26 20.14 9.17
N TYR A 50 -14.68 19.99 7.97
CA TYR A 50 -14.72 21.05 6.95
C TYR A 50 -16.14 21.44 6.53
N ARG A 51 -17.04 20.45 6.31
CA ARG A 51 -18.40 20.70 5.83
C ARG A 51 -19.37 21.24 6.88
N HIS A 52 -19.31 20.72 8.11
CA HIS A 52 -20.32 20.99 9.15
C HIS A 52 -19.77 21.77 10.35
N GLY A 53 -18.46 21.77 10.56
CA GLY A 53 -17.83 22.38 11.75
C GLY A 53 -17.16 23.73 11.50
N LEU A 54 -16.67 24.00 10.29
CA LEU A 54 -15.91 25.22 10.00
C LEU A 54 -16.77 26.36 9.48
N ASN A 55 -16.50 27.56 10.01
CA ASN A 55 -17.00 28.84 9.51
C ASN A 55 -16.32 29.24 8.19
N GLU A 56 -16.89 30.20 7.48
CA GLU A 56 -16.45 30.61 6.14
C GLU A 56 -14.98 31.06 6.10
N ASP A 57 -14.53 31.89 7.04
CA ASP A 57 -13.13 32.31 7.16
C ASP A 57 -12.19 31.13 7.44
N GLN A 58 -12.61 30.18 8.28
CA GLN A 58 -11.80 29.01 8.65
C GLN A 58 -11.65 28.05 7.47
N ARG A 59 -12.67 27.91 6.61
CA ARG A 59 -12.60 27.09 5.39
C ARG A 59 -11.53 27.60 4.43
N VAL A 60 -11.46 28.91 4.23
CA VAL A 60 -10.42 29.54 3.39
C VAL A 60 -9.01 29.23 3.91
N HIS A 61 -8.81 29.23 5.23
CA HIS A 61 -7.53 28.86 5.83
C HIS A 61 -7.23 27.36 5.66
N PHE A 62 -8.24 26.50 5.83
CA PHE A 62 -8.11 25.07 5.62
C PHE A 62 -7.74 24.73 4.17
N GLU A 63 -8.33 25.40 3.19
CA GLU A 63 -8.00 25.22 1.76
C GLU A 63 -6.57 25.63 1.44
N LYS A 64 -6.11 26.76 2.00
CA LYS A 64 -4.70 27.17 1.87
C LYS A 64 -3.76 26.12 2.47
N LEU A 65 -4.13 25.53 3.60
CA LEU A 65 -3.36 24.45 4.24
C LEU A 65 -3.34 23.18 3.37
N SER A 66 -4.48 22.76 2.80
CA SER A 66 -4.52 21.56 1.95
C SER A 66 -3.67 21.74 0.69
N LEU A 67 -3.72 22.92 0.07
CA LEU A 67 -2.87 23.25 -1.09
C LEU A 67 -1.38 23.28 -0.72
N PHE A 68 -1.05 23.77 0.49
CA PHE A 68 0.31 23.72 1.00
C PHE A 68 0.81 22.27 1.16
N CYS A 69 0.01 21.40 1.77
CA CYS A 69 0.35 19.99 1.96
C CYS A 69 0.54 19.24 0.63
N GLU A 70 -0.32 19.48 -0.36
CA GLU A 70 -0.20 18.89 -1.71
C GLU A 70 1.14 19.25 -2.37
N ARG A 71 1.53 20.52 -2.29
CA ARG A 71 2.83 20.98 -2.81
C ARG A 71 3.99 20.33 -2.09
N SER A 72 3.93 20.23 -0.76
CA SER A 72 4.99 19.60 0.04
C SER A 72 5.15 18.10 -0.26
N LEU A 73 4.05 17.38 -0.49
CA LEU A 73 4.09 15.95 -0.84
C LEU A 73 4.77 15.69 -2.20
N SER A 74 4.63 16.62 -3.14
CA SER A 74 5.21 16.50 -4.49
C SER A 74 6.75 16.58 -4.50
N PHE A 75 7.37 17.12 -3.45
CA PHE A 75 8.83 17.27 -3.38
C PHE A 75 9.58 15.97 -3.06
N ILE A 76 8.92 14.96 -2.48
CA ILE A 76 9.60 13.73 -2.03
C ILE A 76 9.34 12.61 -3.05
N PRO A 77 10.38 12.07 -3.71
CA PRO A 77 10.23 10.95 -4.64
C PRO A 77 10.07 9.62 -3.88
N LEU A 78 8.94 9.46 -3.19
CA LEU A 78 8.65 8.29 -2.34
C LEU A 78 8.72 6.98 -3.14
N THR A 79 8.21 6.98 -4.37
CA THR A 79 8.22 5.81 -5.26
C THR A 79 9.63 5.29 -5.53
N PHE A 80 10.59 6.20 -5.72
CA PHE A 80 11.99 5.85 -5.97
C PHE A 80 12.58 5.15 -4.74
N ILE A 81 12.48 5.78 -3.57
CA ILE A 81 13.03 5.26 -2.31
C ILE A 81 12.39 3.91 -1.96
N LEU A 82 11.07 3.80 -2.10
CA LEU A 82 10.34 2.56 -1.86
C LEU A 82 10.83 1.44 -2.79
N GLY A 83 11.09 1.75 -4.07
CA GLY A 83 11.64 0.80 -5.02
C GLY A 83 12.99 0.21 -4.60
N PHE A 84 13.95 1.06 -4.18
CA PHE A 84 15.23 0.57 -3.66
C PHE A 84 15.07 -0.26 -2.40
N TYR A 85 14.24 0.22 -1.48
CA TYR A 85 14.02 -0.46 -0.20
C TYR A 85 13.42 -1.85 -0.41
N VAL A 86 12.36 -1.96 -1.22
CA VAL A 86 11.71 -3.25 -1.53
C VAL A 86 12.68 -4.19 -2.24
N SER A 87 13.45 -3.70 -3.21
CA SER A 87 14.45 -4.52 -3.91
C SER A 87 15.50 -5.11 -2.97
N MET A 88 16.00 -4.30 -2.02
CA MET A 88 16.94 -4.76 -0.99
C MET A 88 16.31 -5.83 -0.08
N VAL A 89 15.07 -5.62 0.37
CA VAL A 89 14.37 -6.57 1.25
C VAL A 89 14.12 -7.90 0.55
N VAL A 90 13.68 -7.89 -0.72
CA VAL A 90 13.41 -9.10 -1.50
C VAL A 90 14.69 -9.90 -1.74
N THR A 91 15.81 -9.22 -2.07
CA THR A 91 17.11 -9.87 -2.24
C THR A 91 17.51 -10.64 -0.98
N ARG A 92 17.49 -9.96 0.17
CA ARG A 92 17.84 -10.59 1.46
C ARG A 92 16.92 -11.72 1.85
N TRP A 93 15.61 -11.58 1.58
CA TRP A 93 14.64 -12.63 1.85
C TRP A 93 14.96 -13.92 1.07
N TRP A 94 15.37 -13.77 -0.19
CA TRP A 94 15.77 -14.90 -1.01
C TRP A 94 17.08 -15.54 -0.54
N ASP A 95 18.06 -14.73 -0.15
CA ASP A 95 19.33 -15.22 0.41
C ASP A 95 19.09 -16.05 1.68
N VAL A 96 18.17 -15.61 2.55
CA VAL A 96 17.78 -16.38 3.74
C VAL A 96 17.18 -17.73 3.34
N PHE A 97 16.31 -17.76 2.33
CA PHE A 97 15.69 -18.99 1.85
C PHE A 97 16.72 -19.97 1.27
N MET A 98 17.70 -19.49 0.51
CA MET A 98 18.75 -20.31 -0.11
C MET A 98 19.77 -20.86 0.89
N ASN A 99 19.99 -20.16 2.01
CA ASN A 99 20.90 -20.59 3.06
C ASN A 99 20.26 -21.57 4.06
N ILE A 100 18.99 -21.98 3.87
CA ILE A 100 18.38 -23.06 4.65
C ILE A 100 19.10 -24.36 4.26
N GLY A 101 19.71 -25.04 5.25
CA GLY A 101 20.37 -26.32 5.04
C GLY A 101 19.37 -27.42 4.71
N TRP A 102 19.55 -28.10 3.58
CA TRP A 102 18.75 -29.27 3.18
C TRP A 102 19.50 -30.55 3.55
N PRO A 103 18.83 -31.53 4.18
CA PRO A 103 19.43 -32.82 4.53
C PRO A 103 19.63 -33.75 3.33
N ASP A 104 19.14 -33.36 2.14
CA ASP A 104 19.26 -34.13 0.89
C ASP A 104 20.67 -34.12 0.28
N ARG A 105 21.67 -33.63 1.04
CA ARG A 105 23.07 -33.47 0.60
C ARG A 105 24.00 -34.37 1.39
#